data_AF-A0A754EBY2-F1
#
_entry.id   AF-A0A754EBY2-F1
#
_cell.length_a   1.000
_cell.length_b   1.000
_cell.length_c   1.000
_cell.angle_alpha   90.00
_cell.angle_beta   90.00
_cell.angle_gamma   90.00
#
_symmetry.space_group_name_H-M   'P 1'
#
loop_
_entity.id
_entity.type
_entity.pdbx_description
1 polymer ?
#
loop_
_entity_poly.entity_id
_entity_poly.type
_entity_poly.pdbx_seq_one_letter_code
_entity_poly.pdbx_strand_id
1 'polypeptide(L)' 'MKTINAKVLIVKATDLGSFYFWPVEKGPACYQTSDEQVREIVKNDYLKRMKRWDRDALFIGSRTPKII' A
#
# COMPACT_ATOMS: atom_id res chain seq x y z
N MET A 1 -32.46 5.09 25.22
CA MET A 1 -32.13 4.20 24.08
C MET A 1 -31.14 4.95 23.18
N LYS A 2 -29.86 4.53 23.12
CA LYS A 2 -28.84 5.25 22.33
C LYS A 2 -29.02 4.88 20.86
N THR A 3 -29.48 5.83 20.06
CA THR A 3 -29.58 5.72 18.60
C THR A 3 -28.17 5.67 18.02
N ILE A 4 -27.67 4.46 17.79
CA ILE A 4 -26.42 4.25 17.08
C ILE A 4 -26.71 4.61 15.62
N ASN A 5 -26.13 5.73 15.21
CA ASN A 5 -26.33 6.32 13.89
C ASN A 5 -25.80 5.34 12.82
N ALA A 6 -26.66 4.87 11.91
CA ALA A 6 -26.36 3.79 10.95
C ALA A 6 -25.11 4.06 10.09
N LYS A 7 -24.78 5.35 9.86
CA LYS A 7 -23.56 5.76 9.16
C LYS A 7 -22.26 5.29 9.85
N VAL A 8 -22.26 5.15 11.19
CA VAL A 8 -21.08 4.75 11.96
C VAL A 8 -20.79 3.25 11.83
N LEU A 9 -21.83 2.44 11.62
CA LEU A 9 -21.70 0.99 11.40
C LEU A 9 -21.08 0.66 10.04
N ILE A 10 -21.42 1.42 8.99
CA ILE A 10 -20.92 1.19 7.63
C ILE A 10 -19.41 1.44 7.53
N VAL A 11 -18.91 2.49 8.19
CA VAL A 11 -17.47 2.85 8.17
C VAL A 11 -16.61 1.78 8.86
N LYS A 12 -17.13 1.14 9.92
CA LYS A 12 -16.41 0.04 10.60
C LYS A 12 -16.36 -1.25 9.79
N ALA A 13 -17.34 -1.50 8.93
CA ALA A 13 -17.36 -2.70 8.09
C ALA A 13 -16.39 -2.60 6.89
N THR A 14 -16.21 -1.40 6.34
CA THR A 14 -15.29 -1.15 5.22
C THR A 14 -13.81 -1.25 5.61
N ASP A 15 -13.47 -1.06 6.89
CA ASP A 15 -12.09 -1.10 7.39
C ASP A 15 -11.55 -2.53 7.63
N LEU A 16 -12.44 -3.52 7.76
CA LEU A 16 -12.08 -4.93 7.88
C LEU A 16 -11.90 -5.62 6.52
N GLY A 17 -12.59 -5.13 5.47
CA GLY A 17 -12.51 -5.70 4.12
C GLY A 17 -11.21 -5.38 3.38
N SER A 18 -10.57 -4.27 3.72
CA SER A 18 -9.30 -3.78 3.13
C SER A 18 -8.07 -4.59 3.55
N PHE A 19 -8.15 -5.38 4.63
CA PHE A 19 -7.07 -6.29 5.04
C PHE A 19 -7.14 -7.66 4.34
N TYR A 20 -8.34 -8.15 3.99
CA TYR A 20 -8.51 -9.45 3.31
C TYR A 20 -8.36 -9.36 1.79
N PHE A 21 -8.67 -8.20 1.21
CA PHE A 21 -8.50 -7.92 -0.21
C PHE A 21 -7.37 -6.91 -0.38
N TRP A 22 -6.11 -7.35 -0.24
CA TRP A 22 -5.03 -6.65 -0.93
C TRP A 22 -5.05 -7.15 -2.37
N PRO A 23 -5.64 -6.43 -3.34
CA PRO A 23 -5.55 -6.84 -4.73
C PRO A 23 -4.07 -6.77 -5.10
N VAL A 24 -3.42 -7.93 -5.17
CA VAL A 24 -2.20 -8.06 -5.94
C VAL A 24 -2.69 -8.04 -7.38
N GLU A 25 -2.93 -6.85 -7.91
CA GLU A 25 -3.14 -6.66 -9.34
C GLU A 25 -1.92 -7.28 -10.03
N LYS A 26 -2.14 -8.45 -10.65
CA LYS A 26 -1.08 -9.10 -11.40
C LYS A 26 -0.84 -8.24 -12.62
N GLY A 27 0.35 -7.66 -12.70
CA GLY A 27 0.80 -6.93 -13.87
C GLY A 27 0.84 -7.82 -15.13
N PRO A 28 1.12 -7.24 -16.31
CA PRO A 28 1.26 -8.01 -17.54
C PRO A 28 2.32 -9.10 -17.38
N ALA A 29 2.14 -10.21 -18.10
CA ALA A 29 3.15 -11.27 -18.09
C ALA A 29 4.46 -10.75 -18.70
N CYS A 30 5.61 -11.29 -18.28
CA CYS A 30 6.92 -10.80 -18.73
C CYS A 30 7.08 -10.85 -20.27
N TYR A 31 6.51 -11.87 -20.92
CA TYR A 31 6.55 -11.98 -22.40
C TYR A 31 5.67 -10.93 -23.13
N GLN A 32 4.81 -10.22 -22.41
CA GLN A 32 3.94 -9.16 -22.94
C GLN A 32 4.52 -7.76 -22.71
N THR A 33 5.66 -7.66 -22.01
CA THR A 33 6.23 -6.38 -21.58
C THR A 33 7.53 -6.14 -22.35
N SER A 34 7.68 -4.97 -22.96
CA SER A 34 8.94 -4.61 -23.64
C SER A 34 10.02 -4.20 -22.64
N ASP A 35 11.29 -4.29 -23.04
CA ASP A 35 12.43 -3.85 -22.22
C ASP A 35 12.28 -2.40 -21.75
N GLU A 36 11.73 -1.51 -22.58
CA GLU A 36 11.50 -0.11 -22.25
C GLU A 36 10.43 0.06 -21.17
N GLN A 37 9.32 -0.68 -21.30
CA GLN A 37 8.26 -0.71 -20.29
C GLN A 37 8.78 -1.27 -18.96
N VAL A 38 9.58 -2.33 -18.99
CA VAL A 38 10.20 -2.89 -17.78
C VAL A 38 11.12 -1.86 -17.11
N ARG A 39 11.97 -1.17 -17.89
CA ARG A 39 12.86 -0.12 -17.35
C ARG A 39 12.07 0.99 -16.67
N GLU A 40 10.97 1.42 -17.28
CA GLU A 40 10.11 2.46 -16.71
C GLU A 40 9.44 2.01 -15.42
N ILE A 41 8.86 0.80 -15.40
CA ILE A 41 8.23 0.20 -14.21
C ILE A 41 9.23 0.11 -13.06
N VAL A 42 10.44 -0.42 -13.33
CA VAL A 42 11.49 -0.59 -12.31
C VAL A 42 11.98 0.75 -11.79
N LYS A 43 12.19 1.74 -12.68
CA LYS A 43 12.60 3.09 -12.28
C LYS A 43 11.55 3.76 -11.37
N ASN A 44 10.28 3.64 -11.73
CA ASN A 44 9.17 4.21 -10.96
C ASN A 44 9.00 3.52 -9.60
N ASP A 45 9.10 2.19 -9.55
CA ASP A 45 9.07 1.44 -8.30
C ASP A 45 10.24 1.81 -7.38
N TYR A 46 11.45 1.91 -7.92
CA TYR A 46 12.64 2.33 -7.17
C TYR A 46 12.45 3.72 -6.53
N LEU A 47 12.03 4.72 -7.31
CA LEU A 47 11.80 6.08 -6.80
C LEU A 47 10.69 6.12 -5.75
N LYS A 48 9.63 5.34 -5.94
CA LYS A 48 8.53 5.23 -4.97
C LYS A 48 9.01 4.62 -3.66
N ARG A 49 9.80 3.54 -3.72
CA ARG A 49 10.37 2.88 -2.53
C ARG A 49 11.32 3.81 -1.79
N MET A 50 12.25 4.46 -2.49
CA MET A 50 13.19 5.40 -1.86
C MET A 50 12.46 6.49 -1.07
N LYS A 51 11.43 7.12 -1.67
CA LYS A 51 10.63 8.14 -1.00
C LYS A 51 9.84 7.61 0.20
N ARG A 52 9.32 6.39 0.11
CA ARG A 52 8.54 5.77 1.18
C ARG A 52 9.41 5.41 2.37
N TRP A 53 10.51 4.68 2.14
CA TRP A 53 11.39 4.24 3.22
C TRP A 53 12.04 5.42 3.97
N ASP A 54 12.45 6.46 3.25
CA ASP A 54 13.02 7.66 3.88
C ASP A 54 11.98 8.40 4.73
N ARG A 55 10.74 8.53 4.22
CA ARG A 55 9.62 9.10 4.97
C ARG A 55 9.28 8.26 6.21
N ASP A 56 9.23 6.94 6.06
CA ASP A 56 8.89 6.03 7.15
C ASP A 56 9.97 6.08 8.24
N ALA A 57 11.25 6.13 7.88
CA ALA A 57 12.35 6.30 8.83
C ALA A 57 12.28 7.64 9.58
N LEU A 58 11.93 8.74 8.89
CA LEU A 58 11.72 10.05 9.52
C LEU A 58 10.50 10.05 10.45
N PHE A 59 9.39 9.45 10.02
CA PHE A 59 8.15 9.38 10.79
C PHE A 59 8.30 8.55 12.07
N ILE A 60 9.00 7.41 11.98
CA ILE A 60 9.26 6.54 13.13
C ILE A 60 10.41 7.10 14.00
N GLY A 61 11.25 7.99 13.45
CA GLY A 61 12.41 8.54 14.13
C GLY A 61 13.57 7.54 14.28
N SER A 62 13.50 6.40 13.58
CA SER A 62 14.53 5.37 13.59
C SER A 62 14.55 4.61 12.26
N ARG A 63 15.76 4.27 11.79
CA ARG A 63 15.96 3.35 10.67
C ARG A 63 15.84 1.87 11.07
N THR A 64 15.85 1.58 12.37
CA THR A 64 15.74 0.24 12.95
C THR A 64 14.62 0.22 14.00
N PRO A 65 13.35 0.35 13.56
CA PRO A 65 12.23 0.31 14.49
C PRO A 65 12.09 -1.08 15.11
N LYS A 66 11.76 -1.13 16.42
CA LYS A 66 11.33 -2.38 17.06
C LYS A 66 9.87 -2.63 16.69
N ILE A 67 9.61 -3.75 16.04
CA ILE A 67 8.25 -4.22 15.79
C ILE A 67 7.84 -5.01 17.04
N ILE A 68 6.80 -4.53 17.74
CA ILE A 68 6.24 -5.12 18.95
C ILE A 68 4.89 -5.74 18.60
#